data_AF-M7CS69-F1
#
_entry.id   AF-M7CS69-F1
#
_cell.length_a   1.000
_cell.length_b   1.000
_cell.length_c   1.000
_cell.angle_alpha   90.00
_cell.angle_beta   90.00
_cell.angle_gamma   90.00
#
_symmetry.space_group_name_H-M   'P 1'
#
loop_
_entity.id
_entity.type
_entity.pdbx_description
1 polymer ?
#
loop_
_entity_poly.entity_id
_entity_poly.type
_entity_poly.pdbx_seq_one_letter_code
_entity_poly.pdbx_strand_id
1 'polypeptide(L)'
;MTEPTRIFHNPRCSKSRQTLELLKERGIEPEIIRYLETPPTVEELTRILDLLDFEPRDLMRTKETEYKEMGLDNPDLGRQALI
;
A
#
# COMPACT_ATOMS: atom_id res chain seq x y z
N MET A 1 -16.88 -18.16 0.97
CA MET A 1 -16.59 -17.30 2.14
C MET A 1 -15.88 -16.08 1.61
N THR A 2 -16.47 -14.90 1.70
CA THR A 2 -15.83 -13.64 1.28
C THR A 2 -14.74 -13.31 2.29
N GLU A 3 -13.52 -13.04 1.82
CA GLU A 3 -12.45 -12.55 2.70
C GLU A 3 -12.89 -11.19 3.30
N PRO A 4 -12.57 -10.92 4.58
CA PRO A 4 -12.88 -9.64 5.19
C PRO A 4 -12.18 -8.51 4.41
N THR A 5 -12.87 -7.38 4.25
CA THR A 5 -12.27 -6.20 3.63
C THR A 5 -11.12 -5.70 4.50
N ARG A 6 -9.94 -5.48 3.93
CA ARG A 6 -8.76 -4.98 4.66
C ARG A 6 -8.38 -3.59 4.16
N ILE A 7 -7.90 -2.73 5.06
CA ILE A 7 -7.37 -1.40 4.73
C ILE A 7 -5.99 -1.21 5.34
N PHE A 8 -5.00 -0.94 4.48
CA PHE A 8 -3.68 -0.48 4.90
C PHE A 8 -3.76 1.01 5.23
N HIS A 9 -3.80 1.31 6.52
CA HIS A 9 -4.15 2.63 7.03
C HIS A 9 -2.95 3.37 7.63
N ASN A 10 -2.83 4.65 7.27
CA ASN A 10 -1.94 5.59 7.94
C ASN A 10 -2.76 6.70 8.61
N PRO A 11 -2.83 6.75 9.95
CA PRO A 11 -3.62 7.75 10.68
C PRO A 11 -3.24 9.20 10.37
N ARG A 12 -2.01 9.46 9.94
CA ARG A 12 -1.52 10.81 9.59
C ARG A 12 -1.95 11.24 8.18
N CYS A 13 -2.32 10.30 7.31
CA CYS A 13 -2.71 10.59 5.92
C CYS A 13 -4.20 10.93 5.82
N SER A 14 -4.53 12.17 5.44
CA SER A 14 -5.92 12.63 5.29
C SER A 14 -6.74 11.76 4.33
N LYS A 15 -6.16 11.32 3.21
CA LYS A 15 -6.83 10.43 2.25
C LYS A 15 -7.15 9.07 2.87
N SER A 16 -6.23 8.52 3.66
CA SER A 16 -6.44 7.22 4.31
C SER A 16 -7.56 7.28 5.35
N ARG A 17 -7.70 8.40 6.08
CA ARG A 17 -8.83 8.62 7.00
C ARG A 17 -10.15 8.74 6.25
N GLN A 18 -10.19 9.50 5.15
CA GLN A 18 -11.39 9.63 4.31
C GLN A 18 -11.84 8.29 3.73
N THR A 19 -10.90 7.44 3.27
CA THR A 19 -11.25 6.10 2.79
C THR A 19 -11.85 5.24 3.90
N LEU A 20 -11.31 5.29 5.12
CA LEU A 20 -11.83 4.55 6.26
C LEU A 20 -13.25 5.02 6.65
N GLU A 21 -13.48 6.33 6.68
CA GLU A 21 -14.81 6.91 6.93
C GLU A 21 -15.81 6.46 5.86
N LEU A 22 -15.42 6.52 4.59
CA LEU A 22 -16.25 6.11 3.46
C LEU A 22 -16.64 4.61 3.52
N LEU A 23 -15.73 3.74 3.99
CA LEU A 23 -16.05 2.32 4.20
C LEU A 23 -17.10 2.16 5.31
N LYS A 24 -16.91 2.87 6.43
CA LYS A 24 -17.85 2.84 7.57
C LYS A 24 -19.24 3.38 7.19
N GLU A 25 -19.30 4.46 6.41
CA GLU A 25 -20.56 5.02 5.90
C GLU A 25 -21.34 4.01 5.03
N ARG A 26 -20.64 3.10 4.35
CA ARG A 26 -21.24 2.01 3.57
C ARG A 26 -21.57 0.77 4.40
N GLY A 27 -21.41 0.83 5.72
CA GLY A 27 -21.63 -0.31 6.62
C GLY A 27 -20.57 -1.41 6.49
N ILE A 28 -19.40 -1.10 5.91
CA ILE A 28 -18.27 -2.02 5.81
C ILE A 28 -17.34 -1.76 6.99
N GLU A 29 -17.11 -2.77 7.81
CA GLU A 29 -16.10 -2.73 8.88
C GLU A 29 -14.83 -3.44 8.39
N PRO A 30 -13.83 -2.70 7.91
CA PRO A 30 -12.60 -3.32 7.41
C PRO A 30 -11.66 -3.68 8.56
N GLU A 31 -10.82 -4.68 8.34
CA GLU A 31 -9.63 -4.92 9.15
C GLU A 31 -8.61 -3.80 8.88
N ILE A 32 -8.23 -3.07 9.94
CA ILE A 32 -7.32 -1.93 9.84
C ILE A 32 -5.88 -2.40 10.10
N ILE A 33 -5.05 -2.39 9.07
CA ILE A 33 -3.63 -2.76 9.15
C ILE A 33 -2.79 -1.49 9.10
N ARG A 34 -2.03 -1.20 10.16
CA ARG A 34 -1.10 -0.07 10.18
C ARG A 34 0.20 -0.43 9.48
N TYR A 35 0.27 -0.24 8.16
CA TYR A 35 1.39 -0.70 7.34
C TYR A 35 2.77 -0.13 7.72
N LEU A 36 2.82 0.98 8.47
CA LEU A 36 4.07 1.54 9.00
C LEU A 36 4.57 0.80 10.27
N GLU A 37 3.67 0.17 11.01
CA GLU A 37 3.96 -0.62 12.22
C GLU A 37 4.06 -2.12 11.87
N THR A 38 3.19 -2.59 10.98
CA THR A 38 3.09 -3.97 10.51
C THR A 38 3.13 -3.97 8.99
N PRO A 39 4.33 -3.88 8.39
CA PRO A 39 4.46 -3.85 6.94
C PRO A 39 3.98 -5.19 6.35
N PRO A 40 3.32 -5.16 5.17
CA PRO A 40 2.93 -6.36 4.45
C PRO A 40 4.15 -7.18 4.04
N THR A 41 3.98 -8.49 3.89
CA THR A 41 5.04 -9.35 3.35
C THR A 41 5.23 -9.13 1.84
N VAL A 42 6.34 -9.62 1.29
CA VAL A 42 6.60 -9.59 -0.17
C VAL A 42 5.46 -10.26 -0.95
N GLU A 43 4.94 -11.38 -0.45
CA GLU A 43 3.82 -12.10 -1.06
C GLU A 43 2.52 -11.27 -1.04
N GLU A 44 2.24 -10.60 0.08
CA GLU A 44 1.08 -9.72 0.19
C GLU A 44 1.19 -8.49 -0.71
N LEU A 45 2.36 -7.85 -0.77
CA LEU A 45 2.61 -6.72 -1.67
C LEU A 45 2.46 -7.12 -3.13
N THR A 46 3.00 -8.29 -3.51
CA THR A 46 2.83 -8.82 -4.86
C THR A 46 1.35 -9.00 -5.19
N ARG A 47 0.59 -9.62 -4.29
CA ARG A 47 -0.85 -9.81 -4.47
C ARG A 47 -1.61 -8.48 -4.56
N ILE A 48 -1.25 -7.48 -3.76
CA ILE A 48 -1.87 -6.14 -3.80
C ILE A 48 -1.61 -5.48 -5.15
N LEU A 49 -0.37 -5.52 -5.64
CA LEU A 49 0.00 -4.94 -6.93
C LEU A 49 -0.75 -5.63 -8.08
N ASP A 50 -0.88 -6.96 -8.04
CA ASP A 50 -1.64 -7.72 -9.04
C ASP A 50 -3.13 -7.35 -9.02
N LEU A 51 -3.73 -7.15 -7.83
CA LEU A 51 -5.12 -6.73 -7.69
C LEU A 51 -5.38 -5.29 -8.19
N LEU A 52 -4.36 -4.43 -8.10
CA LEU A 52 -4.42 -3.04 -8.55
C LEU A 52 -4.04 -2.89 -10.03
N ASP A 53 -3.49 -3.93 -10.65
CA ASP A 53 -2.88 -3.90 -12.00
C ASP A 53 -1.74 -2.87 -12.09
N PHE A 54 -0.94 -2.76 -11.02
CA PHE A 54 0.13 -1.76 -10.85
C PHE A 54 1.53 -2.41 -10.82
N GLU A 55 2.54 -1.64 -11.23
CA GLU A 55 3.94 -1.95 -10.91
C GLU A 55 4.33 -1.33 -9.56
N PRO A 56 5.36 -1.87 -8.86
CA PRO A 56 5.80 -1.33 -7.57
C PRO A 56 6.03 0.19 -7.58
N ARG A 57 6.56 0.72 -8.69
CA ARG A 57 6.86 2.14 -8.86
C ARG A 57 5.62 3.03 -8.91
N ASP A 58 4.48 2.49 -9.35
CA ASP A 58 3.21 3.22 -9.39
C ASP A 58 2.65 3.43 -7.97
N LEU A 59 2.96 2.49 -7.05
CA LEU A 59 2.55 2.56 -5.65
C LEU A 59 3.55 3.35 -4.78
N MET A 60 4.83 3.37 -5.16
CA MET A 60 5.89 4.05 -4.42
C MET A 60 5.73 5.57 -4.42
N ARG A 61 6.08 6.18 -3.28
CA ARG A 61 6.13 7.64 -3.14
C ARG A 61 7.44 8.20 -3.68
N THR A 62 7.51 8.38 -5.00
CA THR A 62 8.72 8.85 -5.72
C THR A 62 9.23 10.24 -5.33
N LYS A 63 8.43 11.02 -4.58
CA LYS A 63 8.79 12.37 -4.13
C LYS A 63 9.50 12.40 -2.77
N GLU A 64 9.50 11.29 -2.03
CA GLU A 64 10.18 11.22 -0.73
C GLU A 64 11.70 11.17 -0.92
N THR A 65 12.45 11.69 0.06
CA THR A 65 13.91 11.77 -0.01
C THR A 65 14.53 10.37 0.00
N GLU A 66 13.98 9.47 0.81
CA GLU A 66 14.41 8.08 0.96
C GLU A 66 14.36 7.33 -0.38
N TYR A 67 13.36 7.60 -1.21
CA TYR A 67 13.25 6.99 -2.54
C TYR A 67 14.45 7.32 -3.44
N LYS A 68 14.92 8.57 -3.36
CA LYS A 68 16.07 9.06 -4.15
C LYS A 68 17.39 8.61 -3.55
N GLU A 69 17.52 8.68 -2.22
CA GLU A 69 18.75 8.26 -1.51
C GLU A 69 19.04 6.77 -1.71
N MET A 70 18.00 5.95 -1.80
CA MET A 70 18.11 4.51 -2.05
C MET A 70 18.24 4.16 -3.54
N GLY A 71 18.21 5.14 -4.46
CA GLY A 71 18.33 4.91 -5.90
C GLY A 71 17.20 4.03 -6.48
N LEU A 72 16.00 4.10 -5.90
CA LEU A 72 14.86 3.27 -6.32
C LEU A 72 14.27 3.69 -7.66
N ASP A 73 14.75 4.81 -8.23
CA ASP A 73 14.48 5.25 -9.59
C ASP A 73 15.28 4.46 -10.64
N ASN A 74 16.33 3.73 -10.26
CA ASN A 74 17.17 2.96 -11.19
C ASN A 74 16.33 1.97 -12.03
N PRO A 75 16.21 2.14 -13.36
CA PRO A 75 15.38 1.30 -14.23
C PRO A 75 15.80 -0.18 -14.28
N ASP A 76 17.03 -0.50 -13.89
CA ASP A 76 17.51 -1.89 -13.84
C ASP A 76 16.94 -2.67 -12.64
N LEU A 77 16.32 -1.99 -11.66
CA LEU A 77 15.61 -2.63 -10.56
C LEU A 77 14.26 -3.17 -11.04
N GLY A 78 14.19 -4.50 -11.18
CA GLY A 78 12.96 -5.23 -11.49
C GLY A 78 12.00 -5.34 -10.30
N ARG A 79 10.79 -5.85 -10.57
CA ARG A 79 9.68 -5.95 -9.60
C ARG A 79 10.10 -6.52 -8.24
N GLN A 80 10.81 -7.64 -8.24
CA GLN A 80 11.23 -8.34 -7.02
C GLN A 80 12.28 -7.58 -6.19
N ALA A 81 13.03 -6.66 -6.79
CA ALA A 81 13.99 -5.81 -6.07
C ALA A 81 13.32 -4.59 -5.41
N LEU A 82 12.09 -4.27 -5.84
CA LEU A 82 11.30 -3.13 -5.39
C LEU A 82 10.21 -3.52 -4.38
N ILE A 83 10.01 -4.82 -4.12
CA ILE A 83 9.06 -5.37 -3.15
C ILE A 83 9.87 -5.97 -1.99
#